data_AF-A0A1Y1R4M3-F1
#
_entry.id   AF-A0A1Y1R4M3-F1
#
_cell.length_a   1.000
_cell.length_b   1.000
_cell.length_c   1.000
_cell.angle_alpha   90.00
_cell.angle_beta   90.00
_cell.angle_gamma   90.00
#
_symmetry.space_group_name_H-M   'P 1'
#
loop_
_entity.id
_entity.type
_entity.pdbx_description
1 polymer ?
#
loop_
_entity_poly.entity_id
_entity_poly.type
_entity_poly.pdbx_seq_one_letter_code
_entity_poly.pdbx_strand_id
1 'polypeptide(L)'
;MLSSSLPAPKLNNNPQLDMVLTNPRPVLTFSLAGADSSWIYELQIAKDAKFRQTVATYSEIKPFNQYYAQMRVPARDALPDGRYYWRVRTLSPKGLSSNWSVSRFTLDVAGSRTFSGYRRAPVKQVLASSGENPHNIIDWDDQGQLTYWNSAPLGVGDKDNWIILDMGERTTVSRFWMLSTRSITPAPGWLDDFYWQSSDDLNHWKTIEETRITGNDTYRNIIDFKPVSARFFRLIINKQNALQAQINAIIPYTRGQPAIPDVPDGRYVLLVGNQMDGYTYTHLKRFVESKGYKTVLIPHYDFSLDVLRRLKHRPMAIMFSGNNTDWQYLPMFEYYGEYEVMRDVDNIPMMGMCAGNEFFAMAHGISFAHWMEWFDDSIFRQYMGMPVDKVEILPQFSSDPLFDKVPNPFLAVEIHSWAISQEFIKEHQDFAVMARSSYIQVMRNMNRPVYSTQFHPAAVVPYNQSGPIMANFLELSSRWH
;
A
#
# COMPACT_ATOMS: atom_id res chain seq x y z
N MET A 1 16.05 24.34 34.25
CA MET A 1 14.64 24.35 33.82
C MET A 1 14.54 23.50 32.57
N LEU A 2 14.01 22.27 32.68
CA LEU A 2 13.74 21.42 31.52
C LEU A 2 12.53 22.01 30.77
N SER A 3 12.69 22.25 29.47
CA SER A 3 11.67 22.80 28.57
C SER A 3 10.31 22.13 28.76
N SER A 4 9.33 22.91 29.21
CA SER A 4 7.96 22.51 29.57
C SER A 4 7.01 22.39 28.37
N SER A 5 7.52 22.00 27.19
CA SER A 5 6.70 21.86 25.98
C SER A 5 6.13 20.45 25.85
N LEU A 6 4.82 20.32 25.65
CA LEU A 6 4.19 19.04 25.30
C LEU A 6 4.80 18.47 24.02
N PRO A 7 4.95 17.14 23.92
CA PRO A 7 5.47 16.51 22.71
C PRO A 7 4.44 16.60 21.57
N ALA A 8 4.91 16.92 20.37
CA ALA A 8 4.07 16.97 19.18
C ALA A 8 3.86 15.56 18.60
N PRO A 9 2.65 15.20 18.13
CA PRO A 9 2.40 13.88 17.54
C PRO A 9 3.25 13.64 16.28
N LYS A 10 3.40 12.39 15.84
CA LYS A 10 4.12 12.09 14.59
C LYS A 10 3.15 11.77 13.47
N LEU A 11 3.45 12.26 12.26
CA LEU A 11 2.62 12.06 11.06
C LEU A 11 3.25 11.06 10.08
N ASN A 12 3.71 9.94 10.62
CA ASN A 12 4.32 8.79 9.93
C ASN A 12 3.30 7.64 9.70
N ASN A 13 2.01 7.95 9.79
CA ASN A 13 0.91 7.01 9.64
C ASN A 13 -0.04 7.49 8.53
N ASN A 14 -1.11 6.75 8.24
CA ASN A 14 -1.99 7.05 7.12
C ASN A 14 -3.00 8.18 7.45
N PRO A 15 -3.05 9.28 6.68
CA PRO A 15 -2.26 9.59 5.48
C PRO A 15 -1.00 10.40 5.76
N GLN A 16 0.12 9.97 5.18
CA GLN A 16 1.41 10.67 5.24
C GLN A 16 1.85 11.17 3.86
N LEU A 17 2.91 12.00 3.85
CA LEU A 17 3.45 12.76 2.73
C LEU A 17 3.10 12.20 1.34
N ASP A 18 2.18 12.91 0.66
CA ASP A 18 1.75 12.67 -0.72
C ASP A 18 1.13 11.30 -1.02
N MET A 19 0.65 10.59 0.01
CA MET A 19 -0.23 9.46 -0.22
C MET A 19 -1.49 9.92 -0.98
N VAL A 20 -1.89 9.13 -1.97
CA VAL A 20 -3.14 9.33 -2.71
C VAL A 20 -4.26 8.59 -1.98
N LEU A 21 -5.26 9.32 -1.50
CA LEU A 21 -6.42 8.78 -0.81
C LEU A 21 -7.61 8.69 -1.76
N THR A 22 -8.51 7.74 -1.48
CA THR A 22 -9.55 7.29 -2.41
C THR A 22 -10.96 7.36 -1.81
N ASN A 23 -11.11 8.03 -0.66
CA ASN A 23 -12.38 8.26 -0.01
C ASN A 23 -12.47 9.74 0.41
N PRO A 24 -13.57 10.45 0.08
CA PRO A 24 -13.71 11.88 0.39
C PRO A 24 -13.75 12.17 1.90
N ARG A 25 -13.91 11.13 2.71
CA ARG A 25 -13.88 11.18 4.16
C ARG A 25 -12.69 10.34 4.65
N PRO A 26 -11.43 10.79 4.51
CA PRO A 26 -10.31 9.98 4.95
C PRO A 26 -10.32 9.78 6.47
N VAL A 27 -9.69 8.70 6.93
CA VAL A 27 -9.32 8.50 8.34
C VAL A 27 -7.91 9.07 8.52
N LEU A 28 -7.77 10.10 9.35
CA LEU A 28 -6.48 10.71 9.65
C LEU A 28 -5.92 10.05 10.91
N THR A 29 -4.96 9.15 10.74
CA THR A 29 -4.26 8.45 11.84
C THR A 29 -2.92 9.13 12.11
N PHE A 30 -2.58 9.33 13.39
CA PHE A 30 -1.30 9.87 13.80
C PHE A 30 -0.77 9.19 15.07
N SER A 31 0.54 9.05 15.15
CA SER A 31 1.22 8.40 16.28
C SER A 31 1.34 9.37 17.44
N LEU A 32 1.10 8.86 18.65
CA LEU A 32 1.27 9.63 19.87
C LEU A 32 2.76 9.80 20.19
N ALA A 33 3.12 10.93 20.79
CA ALA A 33 4.49 11.22 21.20
C ALA A 33 4.69 11.24 22.72
N GLY A 34 3.70 10.76 23.47
CA GLY A 34 3.76 10.53 24.91
C GLY A 34 2.56 9.70 25.39
N ALA A 35 2.59 9.29 26.67
CA ALA A 35 1.71 8.25 27.21
C ALA A 35 0.65 8.77 28.20
N ASP A 36 0.42 10.09 28.27
CA ASP A 36 -0.60 10.65 29.17
C ASP A 36 -1.98 10.56 28.51
N SER A 37 -2.83 9.69 29.07
CA SER A 37 -4.18 9.43 28.58
C SER A 37 -5.15 10.60 28.77
N SER A 38 -4.78 11.63 29.54
CA SER A 38 -5.57 12.85 29.70
C SER A 38 -5.38 13.85 28.55
N TRP A 39 -4.37 13.64 27.70
CA TRP A 39 -4.13 14.52 26.55
C TRP A 39 -5.18 14.30 25.48
N ILE A 40 -5.56 15.41 24.84
CA ILE A 40 -6.42 15.44 23.66
C ILE A 40 -5.66 16.08 22.51
N TYR A 41 -6.18 15.93 21.29
CA TYR A 41 -5.55 16.46 20.09
C TYR A 41 -6.49 17.40 19.35
N GLU A 42 -5.87 18.41 18.76
CA GLU A 42 -6.49 19.28 17.78
C GLU A 42 -5.88 18.99 16.41
N LEU A 43 -6.73 18.86 15.41
CA LEU A 43 -6.37 18.58 14.02
C LEU A 43 -6.98 19.65 13.11
N GLN A 44 -6.21 20.08 12.11
CA GLN A 44 -6.70 20.96 11.05
C GLN A 44 -6.38 20.41 9.67
N ILE A 45 -7.27 20.65 8.71
CA ILE A 45 -7.08 20.36 7.29
C ILE A 45 -7.16 21.69 6.52
N ALA A 46 -6.27 21.92 5.56
CA ALA A 46 -6.20 23.13 4.76
C ALA A 46 -5.89 22.85 3.29
N LYS A 47 -6.20 23.83 2.43
CA LYS A 47 -5.85 23.82 1.00
C LYS A 47 -4.43 24.32 0.70
N ASP A 48 -3.77 24.94 1.68
CA ASP A 48 -2.43 25.50 1.54
C ASP A 48 -1.50 25.13 2.71
N ALA A 49 -0.19 25.03 2.42
CA ALA A 49 0.83 24.64 3.39
C ALA A 49 0.97 25.59 4.59
N LYS A 50 0.51 26.84 4.47
CA LYS A 50 0.58 27.86 5.53
C LYS A 50 -0.69 27.89 6.37
N PHE A 51 -1.66 27.02 6.11
CA PHE A 51 -2.94 26.94 6.83
C PHE A 51 -3.69 28.28 6.86
N ARG A 52 -3.68 29.02 5.75
CA ARG A 52 -4.47 30.25 5.55
C ARG A 52 -5.90 29.94 5.10
N GLN A 53 -6.08 28.81 4.43
CA GLN A 53 -7.34 28.28 3.93
C GLN A 53 -7.66 26.95 4.62
N THR A 54 -7.91 27.03 5.93
CA THR A 54 -8.39 25.88 6.72
C THR A 54 -9.80 25.51 6.29
N VAL A 55 -10.00 24.26 5.90
CA VAL A 55 -11.30 23.71 5.47
C VAL A 55 -11.99 22.91 6.57
N ALA A 56 -11.24 22.41 7.55
CA ALA A 56 -11.80 21.72 8.71
C ALA A 56 -10.90 21.88 9.95
N THR A 57 -11.52 21.92 11.13
CA THR A 57 -10.84 21.87 12.43
C THR A 57 -11.60 20.93 13.35
N TYR A 58 -10.88 20.03 14.00
CA TYR A 58 -11.41 19.08 14.97
C TYR A 58 -10.61 19.19 16.25
N SER A 59 -11.29 19.20 17.38
CA SER A 59 -10.70 19.26 18.72
C SER A 59 -11.20 18.07 19.54
N GLU A 60 -10.63 17.89 20.73
CA GLU A 60 -11.05 16.82 21.67
C GLU A 60 -10.87 15.41 21.11
N ILE A 61 -9.99 15.22 20.13
CA ILE A 61 -9.63 13.89 19.64
C ILE A 61 -8.89 13.17 20.75
N LYS A 62 -9.35 11.97 21.10
CA LYS A 62 -8.74 11.16 22.17
C LYS A 62 -7.79 10.12 21.58
N PRO A 63 -6.78 9.68 22.35
CA PRO A 63 -6.04 8.45 22.07
C PRO A 63 -7.01 7.31 21.75
N PHE A 64 -6.77 6.60 20.63
CA PHE A 64 -7.50 5.36 20.35
C PHE A 64 -6.94 4.24 21.22
N ASN A 65 -5.62 4.21 21.35
CA ASN A 65 -4.87 3.39 22.30
C ASN A 65 -3.59 4.15 22.72
N GLN A 66 -2.67 3.49 23.40
CA GLN A 66 -1.41 4.10 23.86
C GLN A 66 -0.46 4.53 22.73
N TYR A 67 -0.73 4.14 21.49
CA TYR A 67 0.18 4.29 20.36
C TYR A 67 -0.26 5.33 19.35
N TYR A 68 -1.55 5.40 19.03
CA TYR A 68 -2.08 6.31 18.01
C TYR A 68 -3.47 6.85 18.37
N ALA A 69 -3.87 7.90 17.65
CA ALA A 69 -5.23 8.39 17.59
C ALA A 69 -5.70 8.50 16.14
N GLN A 70 -7.02 8.51 15.94
CA GLN A 70 -7.65 8.55 14.63
C GLN A 70 -8.75 9.60 14.60
N MET A 71 -8.89 10.29 13.47
CA MET A 71 -10.01 11.17 13.19
C MET A 71 -10.58 10.87 11.81
N ARG A 72 -11.81 10.36 11.76
CA ARG A 72 -12.56 10.21 10.51
C ARG A 72 -13.21 11.55 10.16
N VAL A 73 -12.93 12.04 8.96
CA VAL A 73 -13.65 13.20 8.41
C VAL A 73 -15.16 12.89 8.35
N PRO A 74 -16.01 13.70 9.01
CA PRO A 74 -17.45 13.47 9.02
C PRO A 74 -18.08 13.84 7.66
N ALA A 75 -19.30 13.37 7.41
CA ALA A 75 -19.97 13.53 6.13
C ALA A 75 -20.14 15.01 5.70
N ARG A 76 -20.38 15.91 6.65
CA ARG A 76 -20.51 17.36 6.40
C ARG A 76 -19.21 18.02 5.91
N ASP A 77 -18.06 17.41 6.19
CA ASP A 77 -16.73 17.95 5.89
C ASP A 77 -16.04 17.12 4.78
N ALA A 78 -16.82 16.35 4.02
CA ALA A 78 -16.33 15.54 2.90
C ALA A 78 -15.55 16.41 1.91
N LEU A 79 -14.35 15.95 1.56
CA LEU A 79 -13.40 16.70 0.77
C LEU A 79 -13.56 16.37 -0.72
N PRO A 80 -13.57 17.36 -1.63
CA PRO A 80 -13.44 17.11 -3.07
C PRO A 80 -12.00 16.75 -3.44
N ASP A 81 -11.81 16.12 -4.59
CA ASP A 81 -10.49 15.77 -5.12
C ASP A 81 -9.53 16.96 -5.13
N GLY A 82 -8.25 16.68 -4.91
CA GLY A 82 -7.18 17.68 -4.85
C GLY A 82 -6.21 17.49 -3.70
N ARG A 83 -5.23 18.38 -3.62
CA ARG A 83 -4.18 18.35 -2.59
C ARG A 83 -4.66 19.04 -1.30
N TYR A 84 -4.32 18.43 -0.17
CA TYR A 84 -4.61 18.96 1.17
C TYR A 84 -3.38 18.87 2.07
N TYR A 85 -3.28 19.84 2.97
CA TYR A 85 -2.33 19.87 4.07
C TYR A 85 -3.08 19.60 5.35
N TRP A 86 -2.47 18.88 6.28
CA TRP A 86 -3.07 18.65 7.58
C TRP A 86 -2.05 18.74 8.69
N ARG A 87 -2.51 19.13 9.87
CA ARG A 87 -1.65 19.27 11.04
C ARG A 87 -2.35 18.84 12.30
N VAL A 88 -1.56 18.37 13.26
CA VAL A 88 -2.05 17.94 14.57
C VAL A 88 -1.14 18.46 15.68
N ARG A 89 -1.72 18.78 16.84
CA ARG A 89 -0.97 19.11 18.06
C ARG A 89 -1.61 18.50 19.29
N THR A 90 -0.80 18.26 20.30
CA THR A 90 -1.21 17.78 21.62
C THR A 90 -1.70 18.95 22.47
N LEU A 91 -2.79 18.77 23.18
CA LEU A 91 -3.32 19.68 24.19
C LEU A 91 -3.39 18.96 25.54
N SER A 92 -2.94 19.61 26.61
CA SER A 92 -3.10 19.08 27.97
C SER A 92 -4.29 19.71 28.69
N PRO A 93 -4.83 19.05 29.74
CA PRO A 93 -5.89 19.63 30.58
C PRO A 93 -5.52 20.96 31.23
N LYS A 94 -4.22 21.29 31.34
CA LYS A 94 -3.70 22.53 31.90
C LYS A 94 -3.61 23.68 30.87
N GLY A 95 -4.16 23.49 29.67
CA GLY A 95 -4.17 24.50 28.61
C GLY A 95 -2.84 24.68 27.86
N LEU A 96 -1.86 23.78 28.06
CA LEU A 96 -0.62 23.77 27.27
C LEU A 96 -0.86 23.11 25.92
N SER A 97 -0.12 23.56 24.89
CA SER A 97 -0.12 22.96 23.55
C SER A 97 1.29 22.63 23.08
N SER A 98 1.46 21.54 22.34
CA SER A 98 2.70 21.26 21.60
C SER A 98 2.84 22.16 20.37
N ASN A 99 4.01 22.10 19.72
CA ASN A 99 4.13 22.52 18.32
C ASN A 99 3.21 21.69 17.42
N TRP A 100 2.90 22.23 16.24
CA TRP A 100 2.18 21.52 15.19
C TRP A 100 3.11 20.55 14.46
N SER A 101 2.64 19.33 14.25
CA SER A 101 3.18 18.43 13.24
C SER A 101 2.38 18.56 11.96
N VAL A 102 3.04 18.60 10.80
CA VAL A 102 2.43 18.93 9.51
C VAL A 102 2.74 17.84 8.48
N SER A 103 1.75 17.48 7.69
CA SER A 103 1.86 16.55 6.56
C SER A 103 0.87 16.95 5.46
N ARG A 104 0.84 16.21 4.36
CA ARG A 104 -0.06 16.45 3.23
C ARG A 104 -0.43 15.15 2.54
N PHE A 105 -1.53 15.17 1.82
CA PHE A 105 -2.02 14.08 0.99
C PHE A 105 -2.72 14.62 -0.25
N THR A 106 -2.91 13.77 -1.24
CA THR A 106 -3.76 14.06 -2.40
C THR A 106 -5.00 13.19 -2.32
N LEU A 107 -6.17 13.76 -2.60
CA LEU A 107 -7.40 13.00 -2.74
C LEU A 107 -7.71 12.82 -4.24
N ASP A 108 -7.89 11.57 -4.65
CA ASP A 108 -8.31 11.17 -6.01
C ASP A 108 -9.33 10.03 -5.89
N VAL A 109 -10.58 10.39 -5.61
CA VAL A 109 -11.70 9.44 -5.49
C VAL A 109 -12.15 8.98 -6.87
N ALA A 110 -12.16 9.90 -7.85
CA ALA A 110 -12.65 9.60 -9.20
C ALA A 110 -11.72 8.60 -9.92
N GLY A 111 -10.41 8.84 -9.87
CA GLY A 111 -9.40 8.01 -10.54
C GLY A 111 -9.25 6.61 -9.96
N SER A 112 -9.69 6.39 -8.71
CA SER A 112 -9.58 5.09 -8.03
C SER A 112 -10.78 4.15 -8.21
N ARG A 113 -11.82 4.60 -8.92
CA ARG A 113 -13.03 3.79 -9.12
C ARG A 113 -12.81 2.66 -10.10
N THR A 114 -11.91 2.86 -11.06
CA THR A 114 -11.64 1.87 -12.07
C THR A 114 -10.16 1.50 -12.15
N PHE A 115 -9.85 0.41 -12.86
CA PHE A 115 -8.50 0.08 -13.27
C PHE A 115 -7.81 1.32 -13.84
N SER A 116 -6.55 1.53 -13.46
CA SER A 116 -5.80 2.76 -13.77
C SER A 116 -5.62 3.01 -15.28
N GLY A 117 -5.80 1.97 -16.11
CA GLY A 117 -5.58 2.02 -17.54
C GLY A 117 -4.09 2.06 -17.92
N TYR A 118 -3.21 1.73 -16.98
CA TYR A 118 -1.77 1.68 -17.16
C TYR A 118 -1.25 0.26 -16.94
N ARG A 119 -0.29 -0.14 -17.77
CA ARG A 119 0.54 -1.33 -17.58
C ARG A 119 1.97 -0.92 -17.38
N ARG A 120 2.72 -1.69 -16.61
CA ARG A 120 4.17 -1.53 -16.53
C ARG A 120 4.79 -1.72 -17.91
N ALA A 121 5.74 -0.88 -18.26
CA ALA A 121 6.59 -1.04 -19.42
C ALA A 121 7.90 -1.70 -18.95
N PRO A 122 8.23 -2.92 -19.41
CA PRO A 122 9.44 -3.61 -18.96
C PRO A 122 10.71 -2.82 -19.32
N VAL A 123 11.62 -2.68 -18.36
CA VAL A 123 12.96 -2.12 -18.58
C VAL A 123 13.92 -3.29 -18.72
N LYS A 124 14.71 -3.31 -19.81
CA LYS A 124 15.68 -4.39 -20.05
C LYS A 124 16.97 -4.16 -19.27
N GLN A 125 17.43 -2.91 -19.21
CA GLN A 125 18.69 -2.56 -18.57
C GLN A 125 18.66 -1.11 -18.09
N VAL A 126 19.40 -0.85 -17.02
CA VAL A 126 19.66 0.49 -16.50
C VAL A 126 21.13 0.84 -16.67
N LEU A 127 21.41 2.06 -17.13
CA LEU A 127 22.72 2.70 -17.10
C LEU A 127 22.63 3.94 -16.21
N ALA A 128 23.73 4.30 -15.55
CA ALA A 128 23.81 5.53 -14.78
C ALA A 128 25.12 6.26 -15.10
N SER A 129 25.12 7.59 -14.92
CA SER A 129 26.32 8.42 -15.11
C SER A 129 27.46 8.02 -14.18
N SER A 130 27.11 7.65 -12.95
CA SER A 130 28.07 7.38 -11.89
C SER A 130 27.42 6.56 -10.77
N GLY A 131 28.23 6.24 -9.76
CA GLY A 131 27.76 5.68 -8.50
C GLY A 131 27.57 4.17 -8.55
N GLU A 132 26.71 3.67 -7.67
CA GLU A 132 26.62 2.25 -7.34
C GLU A 132 25.20 1.71 -7.51
N ASN A 133 25.11 0.42 -7.87
CA ASN A 133 23.89 -0.38 -7.93
C ASN A 133 22.73 0.19 -8.78
N PRO A 134 22.97 0.63 -10.04
CA PRO A 134 21.89 1.14 -10.90
C PRO A 134 20.78 0.13 -11.19
N HIS A 135 21.05 -1.18 -11.10
CA HIS A 135 20.06 -2.23 -11.33
C HIS A 135 18.95 -2.25 -10.26
N ASN A 136 19.23 -1.80 -9.04
CA ASN A 136 18.27 -1.80 -7.93
C ASN A 136 16.99 -1.01 -8.25
N ILE A 137 17.07 0.04 -9.09
CA ILE A 137 15.91 0.89 -9.37
C ILE A 137 14.80 0.19 -10.16
N ILE A 138 15.10 -0.96 -10.78
CA ILE A 138 14.12 -1.80 -11.46
C ILE A 138 14.00 -3.17 -10.80
N ASP A 139 14.64 -3.36 -9.65
CA ASP A 139 14.50 -4.56 -8.86
C ASP A 139 13.22 -4.49 -8.02
N TRP A 140 12.17 -5.08 -8.57
CA TRP A 140 10.85 -5.08 -7.95
C TRP A 140 10.63 -6.25 -6.99
N ASP A 141 11.62 -7.15 -6.83
CA ASP A 141 11.60 -8.20 -5.82
C ASP A 141 12.15 -7.72 -4.45
N ASP A 142 12.81 -6.56 -4.43
CA ASP A 142 13.37 -5.94 -3.24
C ASP A 142 12.29 -5.63 -2.19
N GLN A 143 12.30 -6.46 -1.16
CA GLN A 143 11.33 -6.42 -0.07
C GLN A 143 11.39 -5.10 0.67
N GLY A 144 10.28 -4.38 0.64
CA GLY A 144 10.19 -3.12 1.32
C GLY A 144 11.01 -2.01 0.67
N GLN A 145 11.61 -2.19 -0.52
CA GLN A 145 12.37 -1.16 -1.25
C GLN A 145 13.57 -0.63 -0.45
N LEU A 146 14.39 -1.55 0.08
CA LEU A 146 15.52 -1.27 0.97
C LEU A 146 16.80 -0.93 0.20
N THR A 147 16.94 -1.47 -1.00
CA THR A 147 18.05 -1.19 -1.92
C THR A 147 17.77 0.07 -2.73
N TYR A 148 18.84 0.69 -3.23
CA TYR A 148 18.75 1.89 -4.06
C TYR A 148 19.96 2.01 -4.97
N TRP A 149 19.80 2.75 -6.06
CA TRP A 149 20.93 3.38 -6.74
C TRP A 149 21.35 4.63 -5.97
N ASN A 150 22.67 4.85 -5.89
CA ASN A 150 23.26 6.03 -5.29
C ASN A 150 24.23 6.65 -6.29
N SER A 151 24.10 7.94 -6.62
CA SER A 151 25.05 8.62 -7.49
C SER A 151 26.43 8.76 -6.84
N ALA A 152 27.48 9.07 -7.61
CA ALA A 152 28.72 9.57 -7.01
C ALA A 152 28.45 10.90 -6.25
N PRO A 153 29.24 11.23 -5.20
CA PRO A 153 29.15 12.52 -4.51
C PRO A 153 29.34 13.70 -5.46
N LEU A 154 28.52 14.74 -5.31
CA LEU A 154 28.69 15.99 -6.06
C LEU A 154 30.12 16.55 -5.88
N GLY A 155 30.78 16.90 -6.99
CA GLY A 155 32.15 17.45 -6.99
C GLY A 155 33.22 16.58 -7.64
N VAL A 156 32.87 15.36 -8.08
CA VAL A 156 33.73 14.52 -8.92
C VAL A 156 33.15 14.45 -10.35
N GLY A 157 33.72 15.23 -11.27
CA GLY A 157 33.69 14.94 -12.71
C GLY A 157 32.51 15.43 -13.55
N ASP A 158 31.25 15.28 -13.10
CA ASP A 158 30.07 15.57 -13.95
C ASP A 158 29.16 16.66 -13.36
N LYS A 159 28.66 17.54 -14.24
CA LYS A 159 27.75 18.63 -13.87
C LYS A 159 26.33 18.14 -13.57
N ASP A 160 25.91 17.01 -14.15
CA ASP A 160 24.56 16.45 -14.01
C ASP A 160 24.62 14.93 -13.80
N ASN A 161 23.85 14.42 -12.83
CA ASN A 161 23.62 12.98 -12.69
C ASN A 161 22.57 12.52 -13.70
N TRP A 162 22.73 11.33 -14.27
CA TRP A 162 21.71 10.79 -15.18
C TRP A 162 21.52 9.29 -15.03
N ILE A 163 20.32 8.83 -15.38
CA ILE A 163 19.94 7.42 -15.50
C ILE A 163 19.34 7.20 -16.87
N ILE A 164 19.74 6.15 -17.57
CA ILE A 164 19.12 5.69 -18.82
C ILE A 164 18.43 4.36 -18.56
N LEU A 165 17.15 4.29 -18.91
CA LEU A 165 16.40 3.05 -19.06
C LEU A 165 16.51 2.62 -20.54
N ASP A 166 17.17 1.50 -20.81
CA ASP A 166 17.07 0.80 -22.10
C ASP A 166 15.86 -0.13 -22.04
N MET A 167 14.85 0.16 -22.85
CA MET A 167 13.65 -0.65 -22.95
C MET A 167 13.89 -1.94 -23.76
N GLY A 168 15.06 -2.09 -24.39
CA GLY A 168 15.45 -3.23 -25.24
C GLY A 168 14.90 -3.16 -26.66
N GLU A 169 13.71 -2.58 -26.82
CA GLU A 169 13.03 -2.31 -28.07
C GLU A 169 12.33 -0.95 -28.01
N ARG A 170 11.76 -0.49 -29.13
CA ARG A 170 11.01 0.77 -29.18
C ARG A 170 9.70 0.60 -28.42
N THR A 171 9.58 1.24 -27.25
CA THR A 171 8.45 1.10 -26.33
C THR A 171 7.75 2.43 -26.10
N THR A 172 6.43 2.43 -26.07
CA THR A 172 5.62 3.61 -25.74
C THR A 172 5.49 3.75 -24.24
N VAL A 173 5.88 4.90 -23.69
CA VAL A 173 5.75 5.26 -22.26
C VAL A 173 4.95 6.56 -22.16
N SER A 174 4.10 6.67 -21.15
CA SER A 174 3.24 7.83 -20.89
C SER A 174 3.17 8.23 -19.41
N ARG A 175 3.77 7.44 -18.52
CA ARG A 175 3.89 7.75 -17.10
C ARG A 175 5.16 7.17 -16.52
N PHE A 176 5.77 7.88 -15.57
CA PHE A 176 6.75 7.33 -14.65
C PHE A 176 6.21 7.39 -13.22
N TRP A 177 6.38 6.32 -12.46
CA TRP A 177 6.36 6.35 -11.01
C TRP A 177 7.78 6.23 -10.50
N MET A 178 8.19 7.08 -9.57
CA MET A 178 9.55 7.10 -9.02
C MET A 178 9.51 7.21 -7.49
N LEU A 179 10.39 6.47 -6.84
CA LEU A 179 10.57 6.46 -5.39
C LEU A 179 12.05 6.74 -5.04
N SER A 180 12.29 7.83 -4.32
CA SER A 180 13.58 8.19 -3.72
C SER A 180 13.69 7.71 -2.27
N THR A 181 14.92 7.73 -1.72
CA THR A 181 15.27 7.22 -0.38
C THR A 181 14.36 7.72 0.74
N ARG A 182 14.09 6.82 1.68
CA ARG A 182 13.21 7.03 2.84
C ARG A 182 13.96 7.50 4.09
N SER A 183 15.30 7.63 4.02
CA SER A 183 16.16 7.75 5.19
C SER A 183 15.76 8.87 6.18
N ILE A 184 15.83 8.50 7.47
CA ILE A 184 15.66 9.31 8.68
C ILE A 184 16.98 10.04 9.03
N THR A 185 18.07 9.81 8.28
CA THR A 185 19.25 10.68 8.35
C THR A 185 18.90 12.05 7.77
N PRO A 186 19.43 13.15 8.33
CA PRO A 186 19.06 14.52 7.92
C PRO A 186 19.51 14.94 6.51
N ALA A 187 19.93 14.00 5.65
CA ALA A 187 20.39 14.26 4.28
C ALA A 187 19.71 13.31 3.27
N PRO A 188 18.40 13.46 3.00
CA PRO A 188 17.71 12.62 2.05
C PRO A 188 18.25 12.90 0.63
N GLY A 189 18.49 11.87 -0.19
CA GLY A 189 18.95 11.99 -1.58
C GLY A 189 17.82 12.18 -2.59
N TRP A 190 16.79 12.96 -2.25
CA TRP A 190 15.65 13.20 -3.14
C TRP A 190 16.05 14.11 -4.30
N LEU A 191 15.43 13.88 -5.44
CA LEU A 191 15.60 14.74 -6.59
C LEU A 191 14.81 16.04 -6.36
N ASP A 192 15.41 17.18 -6.61
CA ASP A 192 14.80 18.51 -6.48
C ASP A 192 14.41 19.07 -7.85
N ASP A 193 15.38 19.08 -8.79
CA ASP A 193 15.18 19.54 -10.16
C ASP A 193 15.62 18.44 -11.14
N PHE A 194 14.71 17.97 -11.98
CA PHE A 194 14.98 16.88 -12.92
C PHE A 194 13.99 16.87 -14.10
N TYR A 195 14.33 16.16 -15.15
CA TYR A 195 13.47 15.97 -16.33
C TYR A 195 13.84 14.72 -17.10
N TRP A 196 12.95 14.25 -17.97
CA TRP A 196 13.18 13.10 -18.83
C TRP A 196 13.44 13.49 -20.28
N GLN A 197 14.23 12.66 -20.95
CA GLN A 197 14.48 12.71 -22.39
C GLN A 197 14.23 11.34 -23.00
N SER A 198 14.08 11.30 -24.32
CA SER A 198 13.93 10.09 -25.11
C SER A 198 14.92 10.05 -26.27
N SER A 199 15.32 8.84 -26.66
CA SER A 199 16.21 8.59 -27.80
C SER A 199 15.95 7.21 -28.40
N ASP A 200 16.18 7.07 -29.70
CA ASP A 200 16.19 5.77 -30.39
C ASP A 200 17.61 5.19 -30.53
N ASP A 201 18.66 6.01 -30.36
CA ASP A 201 20.02 5.67 -30.76
C ASP A 201 21.12 6.07 -29.75
N LEU A 202 20.76 6.61 -28.58
CA LEU A 202 21.64 7.15 -27.55
C LEU A 202 22.45 8.41 -27.94
N ASN A 203 22.37 8.86 -29.19
CA ASN A 203 23.11 10.01 -29.70
C ASN A 203 22.23 11.26 -29.77
N HIS A 204 20.99 11.08 -30.22
CA HIS A 204 20.02 12.17 -30.39
C HIS A 204 18.96 12.10 -29.31
N TRP A 205 18.98 13.08 -28.41
CA TRP A 205 18.07 13.17 -27.27
C TRP A 205 17.03 14.26 -27.47
N LYS A 206 15.76 13.92 -27.22
CA LYS A 206 14.65 14.87 -27.20
C LYS A 206 14.11 14.99 -25.78
N THR A 207 14.10 16.20 -25.24
CA THR A 207 13.48 16.47 -23.94
C THR A 207 11.96 16.26 -24.01
N ILE A 208 11.41 15.60 -23.00
CA ILE A 208 9.98 15.46 -22.79
C ILE A 208 9.57 16.58 -21.84
N GLU A 209 9.23 17.75 -22.37
CA GLU A 209 9.07 18.98 -21.58
C GLU A 209 8.02 18.86 -20.47
N GLU A 210 6.96 18.07 -20.66
CA GLU A 210 5.93 17.80 -19.64
C GLU A 210 6.47 17.10 -18.39
N THR A 211 7.65 16.49 -18.45
CA THR A 211 8.28 15.78 -17.32
C THR A 211 9.21 16.66 -16.49
N ARG A 212 9.38 17.93 -16.86
CA ARG A 212 10.25 18.87 -16.14
C ARG A 212 9.67 19.20 -14.77
N ILE A 213 10.45 18.90 -13.73
CA ILE A 213 10.11 19.18 -12.34
C ILE A 213 11.18 20.10 -11.76
N THR A 214 10.73 21.10 -11.00
CA THR A 214 11.59 22.05 -10.29
C THR A 214 11.08 22.29 -8.88
N GLY A 215 11.96 22.37 -7.89
CA GLY A 215 11.57 22.58 -6.49
C GLY A 215 10.80 21.39 -5.91
N ASN A 216 11.13 20.17 -6.33
CA ASN A 216 10.46 18.97 -5.86
C ASN A 216 10.68 18.76 -4.36
N ASP A 217 9.58 18.57 -3.64
CA ASP A 217 9.57 18.43 -2.19
C ASP A 217 8.94 17.09 -1.74
N THR A 218 8.99 16.09 -2.60
CA THR A 218 8.51 14.73 -2.33
C THR A 218 9.50 13.65 -2.76
N TYR A 219 9.50 12.53 -2.05
CA TYR A 219 10.25 11.33 -2.43
C TYR A 219 9.46 10.42 -3.39
N ARG A 220 8.19 10.71 -3.66
CA ARG A 220 7.33 9.90 -4.53
C ARG A 220 6.77 10.74 -5.66
N ASN A 221 7.16 10.43 -6.88
CA ASN A 221 6.73 11.16 -8.06
C ASN A 221 5.82 10.30 -8.94
N ILE A 222 4.68 10.85 -9.35
CA ILE A 222 3.82 10.31 -10.40
C ILE A 222 3.82 11.34 -11.52
N ILE A 223 4.44 11.00 -12.65
CA ILE A 223 4.72 11.94 -13.74
C ILE A 223 3.99 11.46 -14.97
N ASP A 224 2.86 12.08 -15.28
CA ASP A 224 2.11 11.85 -16.52
C ASP A 224 2.61 12.76 -17.64
N PHE A 225 2.70 12.21 -18.85
CA PHE A 225 3.07 12.95 -20.04
C PHE A 225 2.40 12.34 -21.28
N LYS A 226 2.41 13.08 -22.40
CA LYS A 226 1.90 12.54 -23.67
C LYS A 226 2.69 11.28 -24.05
N PRO A 227 2.06 10.23 -24.59
CA PRO A 227 2.77 9.02 -24.97
C PRO A 227 3.97 9.30 -25.89
N VAL A 228 5.14 8.81 -25.50
CA VAL A 228 6.39 8.89 -26.27
C VAL A 228 6.86 7.47 -26.57
N SER A 229 7.12 7.18 -27.85
CA SER A 229 7.68 5.89 -28.28
C SER A 229 9.16 6.03 -28.62
N ALA A 230 10.02 5.40 -27.83
CA ALA A 230 11.47 5.41 -28.00
C ALA A 230 12.07 4.13 -27.40
N ARG A 231 13.32 3.81 -27.74
CA ARG A 231 14.04 2.70 -27.08
C ARG A 231 14.66 3.11 -25.74
N PHE A 232 15.17 4.34 -25.64
CA PHE A 232 15.90 4.81 -24.47
C PHE A 232 15.17 5.99 -23.84
N PHE A 233 15.06 5.97 -22.51
CA PHE A 233 14.55 7.08 -21.71
C PHE A 233 15.62 7.50 -20.71
N ARG A 234 15.97 8.79 -20.68
CA ARG A 234 17.02 9.33 -19.80
C ARG A 234 16.45 10.32 -18.80
N LEU A 235 16.58 10.01 -17.52
CA LEU A 235 16.39 10.95 -16.43
C LEU A 235 17.65 11.80 -16.28
N ILE A 236 17.52 13.11 -16.40
CA ILE A 236 18.55 14.09 -16.06
C ILE A 236 18.22 14.69 -14.70
N ILE A 237 19.17 14.65 -13.78
CA ILE A 237 19.07 15.14 -12.41
C ILE A 237 19.98 16.36 -12.30
N ASN A 238 19.37 17.55 -12.31
CA ASN A 238 20.08 18.83 -12.21
C ASN A 238 20.36 19.18 -10.73
N LYS A 239 19.49 18.73 -9.82
CA LYS A 239 19.59 19.06 -8.40
C LYS A 239 18.96 17.99 -7.51
N GLN A 240 19.56 17.79 -6.34
CA GLN A 240 19.08 16.92 -5.27
C GLN A 240 19.29 17.62 -3.90
N ASN A 241 18.60 17.16 -2.86
CA ASN A 241 18.67 17.76 -1.51
C ASN A 241 19.73 17.12 -0.59
N ALA A 242 20.58 16.23 -1.10
CA ALA A 242 21.78 15.74 -0.40
C ALA A 242 23.00 15.63 -1.33
N LEU A 243 24.12 15.18 -0.76
CA LEU A 243 25.38 15.01 -1.48
C LEU A 243 25.27 14.05 -2.67
N GLN A 244 24.38 13.07 -2.58
CA GLN A 244 24.14 12.05 -3.61
C GLN A 244 22.64 11.93 -3.89
N ALA A 245 22.29 11.68 -5.15
CA ALA A 245 20.94 11.30 -5.54
C ALA A 245 20.72 9.83 -5.19
N GLN A 246 19.56 9.51 -4.61
CA GLN A 246 19.19 8.15 -4.21
C GLN A 246 17.79 7.80 -4.72
N ILE A 247 17.70 6.72 -5.49
CA ILE A 247 16.46 6.22 -6.08
C ILE A 247 16.31 4.74 -5.74
N ASN A 248 15.20 4.39 -5.10
CA ASN A 248 14.83 3.01 -4.78
C ASN A 248 14.15 2.34 -5.96
N ALA A 249 13.24 3.04 -6.65
CA ALA A 249 12.52 2.47 -7.77
C ALA A 249 12.11 3.48 -8.84
N ILE A 250 12.09 3.01 -10.08
CA ILE A 250 11.45 3.65 -11.22
C ILE A 250 10.61 2.61 -11.96
N ILE A 251 9.34 2.93 -12.17
CA ILE A 251 8.43 2.12 -12.99
C ILE A 251 7.91 2.98 -14.15
N PRO A 252 8.32 2.70 -15.40
CA PRO A 252 7.67 3.29 -16.56
C PRO A 252 6.34 2.58 -16.85
N TYR A 253 5.36 3.33 -17.33
CA TYR A 253 4.03 2.83 -17.66
C TYR A 253 3.60 3.24 -19.06
N THR A 254 2.83 2.36 -19.67
CA THR A 254 2.15 2.58 -20.95
C THR A 254 0.63 2.46 -20.77
N ARG A 255 -0.15 3.16 -21.60
CA ARG A 255 -1.60 2.97 -21.62
C ARG A 255 -1.96 1.60 -22.20
N GLY A 256 -2.95 0.94 -21.60
CA GLY A 256 -3.45 -0.32 -22.12
C GLY A 256 -4.22 -1.14 -21.10
N GLN A 257 -4.78 -2.26 -21.56
CA GLN A 257 -5.42 -3.26 -20.72
C GLN A 257 -4.48 -4.46 -20.53
N PRO A 258 -4.49 -5.12 -19.36
CA PRO A 258 -3.70 -6.32 -19.13
C PRO A 258 -4.03 -7.44 -20.12
N ALA A 259 -3.09 -8.36 -20.29
CA ALA A 259 -3.36 -9.57 -21.05
C ALA A 259 -4.36 -10.46 -20.29
N ILE A 260 -5.18 -11.20 -21.04
CA ILE A 260 -6.07 -12.19 -20.44
C ILE A 260 -5.24 -13.46 -20.19
N PRO A 261 -5.10 -13.94 -18.95
CA PRO A 261 -4.34 -15.15 -18.67
C PRO A 261 -5.07 -16.37 -19.28
N ASP A 262 -4.28 -17.36 -19.71
CA ASP A 262 -4.84 -18.67 -20.02
C ASP A 262 -5.30 -19.36 -18.74
N VAL A 263 -6.46 -20.01 -18.79
CA VAL A 263 -7.06 -20.65 -17.62
C VAL A 263 -7.38 -22.11 -17.93
N PRO A 264 -7.11 -23.05 -16.99
CA PRO A 264 -7.31 -24.46 -17.24
C PRO A 264 -8.81 -24.79 -17.30
N ASP A 265 -9.16 -25.79 -18.13
CA ASP A 265 -10.51 -26.35 -18.09
C ASP A 265 -10.84 -26.89 -16.69
N GLY A 266 -12.10 -26.65 -16.27
CA GLY A 266 -12.65 -27.09 -15.00
C GLY A 266 -12.50 -26.06 -13.88
N ARG A 267 -12.56 -26.53 -12.62
CA ARG A 267 -12.46 -25.66 -11.44
C ARG A 267 -11.01 -25.29 -11.16
N TYR A 268 -10.77 -24.01 -10.92
CA TYR A 268 -9.48 -23.48 -10.52
C TYR A 268 -9.67 -22.31 -9.55
N VAL A 269 -8.62 -22.01 -8.78
CA VAL A 269 -8.53 -20.84 -7.93
C VAL A 269 -7.64 -19.80 -8.61
N LEU A 270 -8.13 -18.58 -8.75
CA LEU A 270 -7.31 -17.45 -9.20
C LEU A 270 -6.58 -16.87 -7.99
N LEU A 271 -5.26 -16.83 -8.05
CA LEU A 271 -4.40 -16.23 -7.03
C LEU A 271 -3.95 -14.87 -7.54
N VAL A 272 -4.17 -13.82 -6.76
CA VAL A 272 -3.65 -12.49 -7.06
C VAL A 272 -2.40 -12.26 -6.22
N GLY A 273 -1.27 -12.07 -6.91
CA GLY A 273 0.03 -11.80 -6.31
C GLY A 273 0.21 -10.32 -6.02
N ASN A 274 0.13 -9.99 -4.73
CA ASN A 274 0.10 -8.62 -4.25
C ASN A 274 1.47 -8.05 -3.93
N GLN A 275 2.55 -8.84 -4.00
CA GLN A 275 3.92 -8.33 -3.94
C GLN A 275 4.23 -7.43 -5.14
N MET A 276 5.23 -6.56 -5.00
CA MET A 276 5.58 -5.57 -6.02
C MET A 276 6.02 -6.22 -7.33
N ASP A 277 6.65 -7.40 -7.30
CA ASP A 277 6.99 -8.23 -8.46
C ASP A 277 5.79 -9.02 -9.03
N GLY A 278 4.68 -9.11 -8.31
CA GLY A 278 3.50 -9.90 -8.68
C GLY A 278 3.46 -11.31 -8.10
N TYR A 279 4.37 -11.67 -7.19
CA TYR A 279 4.35 -12.95 -6.49
C TYR A 279 3.43 -12.95 -5.27
N THR A 280 3.20 -14.13 -4.72
CA THR A 280 2.46 -14.31 -3.45
C THR A 280 3.44 -14.33 -2.28
N TYR A 281 3.18 -13.54 -1.24
CA TYR A 281 4.03 -13.48 -0.04
C TYR A 281 4.26 -14.83 0.66
N THR A 282 3.28 -15.73 0.60
CA THR A 282 3.34 -17.07 1.20
C THR A 282 3.13 -18.15 0.14
N HIS A 283 3.23 -19.42 0.54
CA HIS A 283 3.07 -20.58 -0.34
C HIS A 283 1.59 -20.88 -0.70
N LEU A 284 0.80 -19.86 -1.07
CA LEU A 284 -0.63 -20.00 -1.40
C LEU A 284 -0.88 -21.06 -2.47
N LYS A 285 -0.12 -21.00 -3.57
CA LYS A 285 -0.21 -21.98 -4.66
C LYS A 285 -0.06 -23.41 -4.16
N ARG A 286 1.02 -23.66 -3.41
CA ARG A 286 1.31 -24.99 -2.83
C ARG A 286 0.20 -25.46 -1.90
N PHE A 287 -0.37 -24.56 -1.08
CA PHE A 287 -1.46 -24.94 -0.19
C PHE A 287 -2.71 -25.34 -0.99
N VAL A 288 -3.14 -24.53 -1.95
CA VAL A 288 -4.34 -24.80 -2.76
C VAL A 288 -4.20 -26.10 -3.55
N GLU A 289 -3.04 -26.33 -4.17
CA GLU A 289 -2.73 -27.55 -4.91
C GLU A 289 -2.70 -28.78 -4.00
N SER A 290 -2.26 -28.64 -2.74
CA SER A 290 -2.31 -29.73 -1.75
C SER A 290 -3.75 -30.18 -1.40
N LYS A 291 -4.75 -29.35 -1.73
CA LYS A 291 -6.18 -29.66 -1.59
C LYS A 291 -6.81 -30.17 -2.89
N GLY A 292 -6.01 -30.38 -3.94
CA GLY A 292 -6.46 -30.95 -5.21
C GLY A 292 -7.05 -29.93 -6.19
N TYR A 293 -6.88 -28.63 -5.96
CA TYR A 293 -7.37 -27.58 -6.86
C TYR A 293 -6.26 -27.03 -7.74
N LYS A 294 -6.56 -26.80 -9.02
CA LYS A 294 -5.68 -26.08 -9.95
C LYS A 294 -5.61 -24.60 -9.56
N THR A 295 -4.51 -23.94 -9.90
CA THR A 295 -4.30 -22.52 -9.63
C THR A 295 -3.91 -21.75 -10.89
N VAL A 296 -4.27 -20.47 -10.95
CA VAL A 296 -3.77 -19.50 -11.92
C VAL A 296 -3.25 -18.32 -11.11
N LEU A 297 -1.97 -17.96 -11.25
CA LEU A 297 -1.40 -16.77 -10.61
C LEU A 297 -1.46 -15.59 -11.58
N ILE A 298 -1.95 -14.45 -11.10
CA ILE A 298 -1.92 -13.18 -11.82
C ILE A 298 -1.33 -12.09 -10.91
N PRO A 299 -0.37 -11.28 -11.38
CA PRO A 299 0.08 -10.09 -10.65
C PRO A 299 -1.05 -9.08 -10.44
N HIS A 300 -1.06 -8.38 -9.31
CA HIS A 300 -2.05 -7.34 -9.02
C HIS A 300 -2.12 -6.25 -10.11
N TYR A 301 -0.97 -5.84 -10.67
CA TYR A 301 -0.89 -4.82 -11.73
C TYR A 301 -1.42 -5.29 -13.10
N ASP A 302 -1.66 -6.59 -13.27
CA ASP A 302 -2.29 -7.17 -14.45
C ASP A 302 -3.73 -7.65 -14.18
N PHE A 303 -4.25 -7.45 -12.97
CA PHE A 303 -5.60 -7.89 -12.59
C PHE A 303 -6.60 -6.73 -12.60
N SER A 304 -7.78 -6.96 -13.17
CA SER A 304 -8.88 -6.00 -13.21
C SER A 304 -10.23 -6.69 -13.37
N LEU A 305 -11.31 -5.91 -13.21
CA LEU A 305 -12.65 -6.40 -13.46
C LEU A 305 -12.88 -6.79 -14.94
N ASP A 306 -12.28 -6.08 -15.90
CA ASP A 306 -12.32 -6.46 -17.32
C ASP A 306 -11.63 -7.79 -17.57
N VAL A 307 -10.44 -7.99 -16.99
CA VAL A 307 -9.70 -9.25 -17.09
C VAL A 307 -10.54 -10.41 -16.58
N LEU A 308 -11.13 -10.27 -15.40
CA LEU A 308 -12.00 -11.29 -14.79
C LEU A 308 -13.22 -11.61 -15.67
N ARG A 309 -13.86 -10.60 -16.26
CA ARG A 309 -15.03 -10.77 -17.15
C ARG A 309 -14.70 -11.47 -18.46
N ARG A 310 -13.46 -11.38 -18.93
CA ARG A 310 -12.99 -11.93 -20.21
C ARG A 310 -12.29 -13.28 -20.09
N LEU A 311 -12.14 -13.83 -18.88
CA LEU A 311 -11.66 -15.19 -18.70
C LEU A 311 -12.58 -16.19 -19.43
N LYS A 312 -11.99 -17.27 -19.96
CA LYS A 312 -12.71 -18.32 -20.70
C LYS A 312 -13.91 -18.86 -19.91
N HIS A 313 -13.75 -19.02 -18.61
CA HIS A 313 -14.81 -19.29 -17.65
C HIS A 313 -14.40 -18.73 -16.28
N ARG A 314 -15.35 -18.61 -15.36
CA ARG A 314 -15.11 -18.01 -14.04
C ARG A 314 -14.22 -18.92 -13.17
N PRO A 315 -13.39 -18.34 -12.29
CA PRO A 315 -12.73 -19.10 -11.24
C PRO A 315 -13.74 -19.59 -10.20
N MET A 316 -13.41 -20.69 -9.52
CA MET A 316 -14.17 -21.18 -8.36
C MET A 316 -14.03 -20.26 -7.15
N ALA A 317 -12.87 -19.61 -7.02
CA ALA A 317 -12.58 -18.63 -5.98
C ALA A 317 -11.43 -17.71 -6.42
N ILE A 318 -11.36 -16.53 -5.82
CA ILE A 318 -10.23 -15.61 -5.94
C ILE A 318 -9.55 -15.46 -4.58
N MET A 319 -8.23 -15.57 -4.54
CA MET A 319 -7.47 -15.40 -3.29
C MET A 319 -6.42 -14.31 -3.46
N PHE A 320 -6.43 -13.33 -2.55
CA PHE A 320 -5.58 -12.15 -2.58
C PHE A 320 -4.45 -12.29 -1.56
N SER A 321 -3.20 -12.27 -2.02
CA SER A 321 -2.05 -12.52 -1.16
C SER A 321 -1.71 -11.35 -0.22
N GLY A 322 -0.78 -11.62 0.71
CA GLY A 322 -0.10 -10.56 1.46
C GLY A 322 0.92 -9.79 0.60
N ASN A 323 1.51 -8.75 1.19
CA ASN A 323 2.57 -7.92 0.66
C ASN A 323 3.53 -7.58 1.84
N ASN A 324 4.82 -7.35 1.57
CA ASN A 324 5.84 -7.09 2.60
C ASN A 324 6.41 -5.66 2.58
N THR A 325 5.70 -4.72 1.95
CA THR A 325 6.10 -3.32 1.73
C THR A 325 5.02 -2.40 2.26
N ASP A 326 5.42 -1.33 2.95
CA ASP A 326 4.45 -0.34 3.42
C ASP A 326 3.74 0.38 2.27
N TRP A 327 2.47 0.71 2.45
CA TRP A 327 1.60 1.30 1.41
C TRP A 327 2.07 2.66 0.91
N GLN A 328 2.80 3.42 1.73
CA GLN A 328 3.43 4.67 1.29
C GLN A 328 4.62 4.46 0.34
N TYR A 329 5.07 3.24 0.09
CA TYR A 329 6.20 2.97 -0.81
C TYR A 329 5.77 2.22 -2.05
N LEU A 330 4.45 2.05 -2.25
CA LEU A 330 3.90 1.37 -3.41
C LEU A 330 3.17 2.34 -4.33
N PRO A 331 3.15 2.07 -5.64
CA PRO A 331 2.26 2.73 -6.59
C PRO A 331 0.83 2.25 -6.38
N MET A 332 0.15 2.76 -5.34
CA MET A 332 -1.17 2.26 -4.92
C MET A 332 -2.25 2.24 -6.02
N PHE A 333 -2.09 3.00 -7.11
CA PHE A 333 -2.98 2.95 -8.26
C PHE A 333 -2.92 1.64 -9.06
N GLU A 334 -1.87 0.82 -8.90
CA GLU A 334 -1.78 -0.50 -9.53
C GLU A 334 -2.82 -1.47 -8.97
N TYR A 335 -3.22 -1.32 -7.71
CA TYR A 335 -4.21 -2.17 -7.05
C TYR A 335 -5.66 -1.81 -7.41
N TYR A 336 -5.91 -0.74 -8.18
CA TYR A 336 -7.28 -0.28 -8.45
C TYR A 336 -8.13 -1.31 -9.20
N GLY A 337 -7.53 -2.14 -10.06
CA GLY A 337 -8.26 -3.23 -10.73
C GLY A 337 -8.69 -4.34 -9.78
N GLU A 338 -7.85 -4.70 -8.80
CA GLU A 338 -8.23 -5.60 -7.70
C GLU A 338 -9.33 -4.98 -6.84
N TYR A 339 -9.25 -3.68 -6.55
CA TYR A 339 -10.26 -2.97 -5.77
C TYR A 339 -11.62 -2.91 -6.48
N GLU A 340 -11.66 -2.79 -7.82
CA GLU A 340 -12.92 -2.93 -8.58
C GLU A 340 -13.56 -4.29 -8.30
N VAL A 341 -12.79 -5.36 -8.42
CA VAL A 341 -13.27 -6.73 -8.19
C VAL A 341 -13.78 -6.89 -6.76
N MET A 342 -13.03 -6.39 -5.78
CA MET A 342 -13.42 -6.44 -4.37
C MET A 342 -14.70 -5.69 -4.07
N ARG A 343 -15.01 -4.60 -4.79
CA ARG A 343 -16.25 -3.84 -4.61
C ARG A 343 -17.43 -4.47 -5.36
N ASP A 344 -17.22 -4.86 -6.61
CA ASP A 344 -18.30 -5.00 -7.58
C ASP A 344 -18.66 -6.46 -7.90
N VAL A 345 -17.84 -7.44 -7.51
CA VAL A 345 -18.10 -8.86 -7.80
C VAL A 345 -18.73 -9.55 -6.59
N ASP A 346 -19.97 -9.99 -6.76
CA ASP A 346 -20.83 -10.55 -5.70
C ASP A 346 -20.97 -12.08 -5.74
N ASN A 347 -20.66 -12.70 -6.88
CA ASN A 347 -20.98 -14.09 -7.17
C ASN A 347 -19.76 -15.02 -7.28
N ILE A 348 -18.57 -14.56 -6.88
CA ILE A 348 -17.37 -15.38 -6.82
C ILE A 348 -16.84 -15.35 -5.38
N PRO A 349 -16.63 -16.51 -4.74
CA PRO A 349 -15.98 -16.60 -3.44
C PRO A 349 -14.62 -15.93 -3.41
N MET A 350 -14.33 -15.15 -2.38
CA MET A 350 -13.05 -14.45 -2.22
C MET A 350 -12.45 -14.61 -0.84
N MET A 351 -11.12 -14.73 -0.79
CA MET A 351 -10.36 -14.71 0.45
C MET A 351 -9.15 -13.78 0.38
N GLY A 352 -9.07 -12.80 1.28
CA GLY A 352 -7.89 -11.91 1.41
C GLY A 352 -7.03 -12.29 2.61
N MET A 353 -5.70 -12.23 2.48
CA MET A 353 -4.77 -12.55 3.58
C MET A 353 -3.74 -11.43 3.77
N CYS A 354 -3.51 -10.99 5.01
CA CYS A 354 -2.61 -9.88 5.35
C CYS A 354 -2.94 -8.64 4.51
N ALA A 355 -2.09 -8.20 3.58
CA ALA A 355 -2.41 -7.12 2.65
C ALA A 355 -3.76 -7.31 1.93
N GLY A 356 -4.09 -8.53 1.48
CA GLY A 356 -5.39 -8.82 0.87
C GLY A 356 -6.58 -8.60 1.80
N ASN A 357 -6.41 -8.74 3.12
CA ASN A 357 -7.43 -8.37 4.10
C ASN A 357 -7.58 -6.84 4.16
N GLU A 358 -6.47 -6.12 4.27
CA GLU A 358 -6.47 -4.66 4.28
C GLU A 358 -7.03 -4.08 2.98
N PHE A 359 -6.79 -4.72 1.84
CA PHE A 359 -7.26 -4.29 0.54
C PHE A 359 -8.79 -4.33 0.40
N PHE A 360 -9.50 -5.24 1.09
CA PHE A 360 -10.95 -5.16 1.16
C PHE A 360 -11.42 -3.85 1.79
N ALA A 361 -10.73 -3.35 2.83
CA ALA A 361 -11.03 -2.05 3.41
C ALA A 361 -10.54 -0.89 2.53
N MET A 362 -9.33 -0.98 1.99
CA MET A 362 -8.73 0.05 1.13
C MET A 362 -9.46 0.26 -0.19
N ALA A 363 -10.13 -0.77 -0.71
CA ALA A 363 -11.01 -0.66 -1.86
C ALA A 363 -12.14 0.36 -1.62
N HIS A 364 -12.53 0.62 -0.37
CA HIS A 364 -13.48 1.67 -0.01
C HIS A 364 -12.82 2.96 0.49
N GLY A 365 -11.50 2.97 0.66
CA GLY A 365 -10.70 4.12 1.08
C GLY A 365 -9.34 3.73 1.62
N ILE A 366 -8.25 4.12 0.98
CA ILE A 366 -6.87 3.73 1.36
C ILE A 366 -6.54 4.01 2.83
N SER A 367 -7.11 5.07 3.41
CA SER A 367 -6.93 5.42 4.83
C SER A 367 -7.60 4.47 5.82
N PHE A 368 -8.38 3.49 5.37
CA PHE A 368 -9.02 2.51 6.24
C PHE A 368 -8.07 1.45 6.78
N ALA A 369 -6.82 1.38 6.30
CA ALA A 369 -5.76 0.67 7.01
C ALA A 369 -4.69 1.66 7.49
N HIS A 370 -4.08 1.34 8.62
CA HIS A 370 -3.11 2.20 9.28
C HIS A 370 -1.99 1.37 9.93
N TRP A 371 -0.83 2.00 10.09
CA TRP A 371 0.28 1.44 10.83
C TRP A 371 -0.11 1.32 12.32
N MET A 372 0.22 0.21 12.95
CA MET A 372 -0.17 -0.07 14.32
C MET A 372 0.73 0.63 15.35
N GLU A 373 1.92 1.09 14.95
CA GLU A 373 3.04 1.52 15.84
C GLU A 373 3.91 0.38 16.38
N TRP A 374 3.66 -0.85 15.95
CA TRP A 374 4.53 -1.99 16.22
C TRP A 374 4.45 -3.00 15.07
N PHE A 375 5.45 -3.88 15.02
CA PHE A 375 5.47 -5.04 14.14
C PHE A 375 5.09 -6.29 14.94
N ASP A 376 4.10 -7.02 14.46
CA ASP A 376 3.69 -8.30 15.01
C ASP A 376 4.45 -9.42 14.30
N ASP A 377 5.44 -10.00 14.99
CA ASP A 377 6.24 -11.13 14.52
C ASP A 377 6.02 -12.32 15.46
N SER A 378 4.90 -12.98 15.28
CA SER A 378 4.51 -14.17 16.05
C SER A 378 5.53 -15.30 15.93
N ILE A 379 6.21 -15.44 14.78
CA ILE A 379 7.22 -16.48 14.56
C ILE A 379 8.43 -16.22 15.45
N PHE A 380 9.00 -15.02 15.39
CA PHE A 380 10.13 -14.64 16.24
C PHE A 380 9.77 -14.75 17.72
N ARG A 381 8.61 -14.21 18.12
CA ARG A 381 8.14 -14.27 19.51
C ARG A 381 8.03 -15.72 19.99
N GLN A 382 7.42 -16.60 19.19
CA GLN A 382 7.29 -18.02 19.54
C GLN A 382 8.67 -18.70 19.69
N TYR A 383 9.62 -18.44 18.77
CA TYR A 383 10.97 -19.00 18.86
C TYR A 383 11.76 -18.50 20.08
N MET A 384 11.52 -17.26 20.49
CA MET A 384 12.14 -16.65 21.67
C MET A 384 11.42 -16.99 22.98
N GLY A 385 10.36 -17.81 22.94
CA GLY A 385 9.54 -18.13 24.13
C GLY A 385 8.78 -16.92 24.69
N MET A 386 8.56 -15.89 23.86
CA MET A 386 7.78 -14.72 24.20
C MET A 386 6.28 -14.99 24.01
N PRO A 387 5.41 -14.30 24.77
CA PRO A 387 3.97 -14.39 24.54
C PRO A 387 3.58 -14.02 23.11
N VAL A 388 2.68 -14.81 22.53
CA VAL A 388 2.01 -14.55 21.25
C VAL A 388 0.54 -14.35 21.55
N ASP A 389 -0.03 -13.26 21.03
CA ASP A 389 -1.45 -12.99 21.18
C ASP A 389 -2.25 -14.09 20.48
N LYS A 390 -3.34 -14.54 21.13
CA LYS A 390 -4.25 -15.49 20.51
C LYS A 390 -5.36 -14.74 19.80
N VAL A 391 -5.84 -15.31 18.70
CA VAL A 391 -7.00 -14.84 17.98
C VAL A 391 -8.26 -15.47 18.59
N GLU A 392 -9.19 -14.64 19.02
CA GLU A 392 -10.48 -15.05 19.60
C GLU A 392 -11.60 -14.91 18.58
N ILE A 393 -12.32 -16.00 18.34
CA ILE A 393 -13.53 -16.03 17.51
C ILE A 393 -14.67 -15.43 18.32
N LEU A 394 -15.37 -14.45 17.75
CA LEU A 394 -16.50 -13.81 18.42
C LEU A 394 -17.66 -14.80 18.57
N PRO A 395 -18.39 -14.80 19.70
CA PRO A 395 -19.38 -15.82 20.02
C PRO A 395 -20.42 -16.09 18.92
N GLN A 396 -20.91 -15.03 18.26
CA GLN A 396 -21.90 -15.12 17.19
C GLN A 396 -21.40 -15.79 15.90
N PHE A 397 -20.09 -16.00 15.76
CA PHE A 397 -19.47 -16.69 14.62
C PHE A 397 -18.81 -18.02 15.02
N SER A 398 -18.95 -18.45 16.28
CA SER A 398 -18.31 -19.68 16.77
C SER A 398 -18.75 -20.96 16.04
N SER A 399 -19.93 -20.95 15.42
CA SER A 399 -20.46 -22.04 14.60
C SER A 399 -20.35 -21.80 13.10
N ASP A 400 -19.63 -20.76 12.66
CA ASP A 400 -19.44 -20.48 11.25
C ASP A 400 -18.54 -21.58 10.63
N PRO A 401 -18.94 -22.23 9.51
CA PRO A 401 -18.17 -23.30 8.89
C PRO A 401 -16.74 -22.91 8.51
N LEU A 402 -16.45 -21.61 8.35
CA LEU A 402 -15.09 -21.13 8.16
C LEU A 402 -14.14 -21.59 9.30
N PHE A 403 -14.65 -21.69 10.53
CA PHE A 403 -13.88 -22.05 11.72
C PHE A 403 -13.98 -23.53 12.12
N ASP A 404 -14.53 -24.39 11.28
CA ASP A 404 -14.58 -25.82 11.55
C ASP A 404 -13.18 -26.37 11.87
N LYS A 405 -13.05 -27.05 13.01
CA LYS A 405 -11.80 -27.64 13.54
C LYS A 405 -10.71 -26.61 13.90
N VAL A 406 -11.08 -25.34 14.08
CA VAL A 406 -10.20 -24.30 14.62
C VAL A 406 -10.46 -24.17 16.14
N PRO A 407 -9.44 -24.25 17.00
CA PRO A 407 -9.60 -23.97 18.43
C PRO A 407 -10.10 -22.53 18.69
N ASN A 408 -10.74 -22.26 19.82
CA ASN A 408 -11.06 -20.90 20.23
C ASN A 408 -10.62 -20.66 21.68
N PRO A 409 -9.72 -19.69 21.96
CA PRO A 409 -8.94 -18.92 20.98
C PRO A 409 -7.84 -19.78 20.32
N PHE A 410 -7.31 -19.35 19.17
CA PHE A 410 -6.26 -20.05 18.42
C PHE A 410 -5.00 -19.22 18.22
N LEU A 411 -3.87 -19.88 17.96
CA LEU A 411 -2.63 -19.26 17.51
C LEU A 411 -2.56 -19.21 15.98
N ALA A 412 -2.11 -18.08 15.45
CA ALA A 412 -1.93 -17.86 14.01
C ALA A 412 -0.57 -17.22 13.72
N VAL A 413 -0.12 -17.32 12.47
CA VAL A 413 1.12 -16.67 12.02
C VAL A 413 0.82 -15.23 11.61
N GLU A 414 1.32 -14.30 12.40
CA GLU A 414 1.27 -12.86 12.21
C GLU A 414 2.68 -12.35 11.89
N ILE A 415 2.81 -11.67 10.75
CA ILE A 415 4.05 -11.03 10.26
C ILE A 415 3.61 -9.76 9.53
N HIS A 416 3.16 -8.77 10.28
CA HIS A 416 2.58 -7.56 9.73
C HIS A 416 2.60 -6.44 10.78
N SER A 417 2.26 -5.25 10.34
CA SER A 417 2.30 -4.05 11.17
C SER A 417 1.24 -3.02 10.83
N TRP A 418 0.42 -3.34 9.84
CA TRP A 418 -0.73 -2.58 9.45
C TRP A 418 -1.98 -3.34 9.85
N ALA A 419 -3.05 -2.61 10.14
CA ALA A 419 -4.33 -3.19 10.47
C ALA A 419 -5.47 -2.32 9.92
N ILE A 420 -6.62 -2.96 9.76
CA ILE A 420 -7.86 -2.28 9.39
C ILE A 420 -8.34 -1.43 10.57
N SER A 421 -8.62 -0.16 10.31
CA SER A 421 -9.23 0.77 11.25
C SER A 421 -10.67 0.35 11.55
N GLN A 422 -11.09 0.47 12.81
CA GLN A 422 -12.48 0.26 13.20
C GLN A 422 -13.46 1.20 12.48
N GLU A 423 -12.98 2.34 11.96
CA GLU A 423 -13.80 3.25 11.15
C GLU A 423 -14.34 2.59 9.88
N PHE A 424 -13.64 1.57 9.34
CA PHE A 424 -14.14 0.78 8.22
C PHE A 424 -15.42 0.04 8.58
N ILE A 425 -15.40 -0.70 9.69
CA ILE A 425 -16.56 -1.48 10.17
C ILE A 425 -17.73 -0.55 10.54
N LYS A 426 -17.46 0.65 11.06
CA LYS A 426 -18.50 1.64 11.36
C LYS A 426 -19.21 2.12 10.08
N GLU A 427 -18.46 2.35 9.01
CA GLU A 427 -18.99 2.85 7.73
C GLU A 427 -19.62 1.73 6.87
N HIS A 428 -19.02 0.53 6.88
CA HIS A 428 -19.37 -0.61 6.03
C HIS A 428 -19.99 -1.74 6.85
N GLN A 429 -21.26 -1.58 7.21
CA GLN A 429 -22.01 -2.54 8.03
C GLN A 429 -22.30 -3.89 7.34
N ASP A 430 -22.03 -3.98 6.03
CA ASP A 430 -22.02 -5.24 5.30
C ASP A 430 -20.78 -6.09 5.60
N PHE A 431 -19.76 -5.55 6.27
CA PHE A 431 -18.64 -6.32 6.81
C PHE A 431 -18.78 -6.53 8.32
N ALA A 432 -18.67 -7.78 8.75
CA ALA A 432 -18.64 -8.16 10.15
C ALA A 432 -17.26 -8.66 10.56
N VAL A 433 -16.82 -8.27 11.76
CA VAL A 433 -15.62 -8.84 12.40
C VAL A 433 -15.98 -10.21 12.96
N MET A 434 -15.32 -11.26 12.49
CA MET A 434 -15.55 -12.63 12.95
C MET A 434 -14.62 -13.04 14.09
N ALA A 435 -13.38 -12.55 14.08
CA ALA A 435 -12.39 -12.83 15.10
C ALA A 435 -11.44 -11.65 15.30
N ARG A 436 -10.84 -11.53 16.48
CA ARG A 436 -9.95 -10.43 16.86
C ARG A 436 -8.86 -10.86 17.84
N SER A 437 -7.78 -10.11 17.88
CA SER A 437 -6.86 -10.03 19.02
C SER A 437 -7.02 -8.63 19.62
N SER A 438 -5.92 -7.87 19.75
CA SER A 438 -5.96 -6.43 20.05
C SER A 438 -6.47 -5.56 18.87
N TYR A 439 -6.61 -6.17 17.68
CA TYR A 439 -7.14 -5.56 16.46
C TYR A 439 -7.95 -6.59 15.64
N ILE A 440 -8.52 -6.15 14.52
CA ILE A 440 -9.37 -6.99 13.65
C ILE A 440 -8.52 -8.07 12.99
N GLN A 441 -8.89 -9.34 13.18
CA GLN A 441 -8.14 -10.49 12.66
C GLN A 441 -8.86 -11.21 11.52
N VAL A 442 -10.19 -11.30 11.56
CA VAL A 442 -10.98 -11.96 10.52
C VAL A 442 -12.21 -11.11 10.23
N MET A 443 -12.50 -10.89 8.95
CA MET A 443 -13.73 -10.26 8.50
C MET A 443 -14.50 -11.16 7.53
N ARG A 444 -15.80 -10.90 7.44
CA ARG A 444 -16.70 -11.48 6.44
C ARG A 444 -17.61 -10.41 5.88
N ASN A 445 -17.86 -10.44 4.58
CA ASN A 445 -19.00 -9.73 4.01
C ASN A 445 -20.28 -10.54 4.25
N MET A 446 -21.32 -9.92 4.79
CA MET A 446 -22.57 -10.59 5.16
C MET A 446 -23.46 -10.88 3.94
N ASN A 447 -23.23 -10.18 2.83
CA ASN A 447 -24.04 -10.26 1.61
C ASN A 447 -23.35 -11.03 0.48
N ARG A 448 -22.05 -11.33 0.61
CA ARG A 448 -21.21 -11.92 -0.44
C ARG A 448 -20.33 -13.04 0.15
N PRO A 449 -19.88 -14.01 -0.66
CA PRO A 449 -18.99 -15.10 -0.21
C PRO A 449 -17.53 -14.61 0.00
N VAL A 450 -17.36 -13.53 0.77
CA VAL A 450 -16.08 -12.86 1.00
C VAL A 450 -15.65 -13.05 2.44
N TYR A 451 -14.44 -13.54 2.63
CA TYR A 451 -13.77 -13.69 3.92
C TYR A 451 -12.37 -13.08 3.84
N SER A 452 -11.80 -12.68 4.97
CA SER A 452 -10.41 -12.22 4.99
C SER A 452 -9.75 -12.43 6.35
N THR A 453 -8.43 -12.60 6.36
CA THR A 453 -7.62 -12.83 7.57
C THR A 453 -6.42 -11.88 7.60
N GLN A 454 -6.13 -11.25 8.74
CA GLN A 454 -4.91 -10.45 8.90
C GLN A 454 -3.67 -11.35 9.01
N PHE A 455 -3.80 -12.49 9.69
CA PHE A 455 -2.76 -13.52 9.78
C PHE A 455 -2.62 -14.36 8.48
N HIS A 456 -1.60 -15.21 8.44
CA HIS A 456 -1.23 -16.07 7.32
C HIS A 456 -1.60 -17.54 7.55
N PRO A 457 -2.81 -18.00 7.15
CA PRO A 457 -3.22 -19.39 7.31
C PRO A 457 -2.40 -20.37 6.47
N ALA A 458 -1.72 -19.88 5.43
CA ALA A 458 -0.88 -20.69 4.55
C ALA A 458 0.52 -20.97 5.09
N ALA A 459 0.93 -20.30 6.17
CA ALA A 459 2.26 -20.48 6.74
C ALA A 459 2.36 -21.84 7.45
N VAL A 460 3.36 -22.63 7.09
CA VAL A 460 3.56 -24.00 7.60
C VAL A 460 4.56 -23.98 8.74
N VAL A 461 4.08 -23.75 9.96
CA VAL A 461 4.87 -23.83 11.20
C VAL A 461 4.09 -24.62 12.26
N PRO A 462 4.76 -25.37 13.17
CA PRO A 462 4.07 -26.31 14.07
C PRO A 462 2.99 -25.71 14.96
N TYR A 463 3.10 -24.44 15.34
CA TYR A 463 2.15 -23.78 16.23
C TYR A 463 0.94 -23.16 15.50
N ASN A 464 0.98 -23.07 14.15
CA ASN A 464 -0.07 -22.39 13.41
C ASN A 464 -1.36 -23.23 13.40
N GLN A 465 -2.38 -22.78 14.13
CA GLN A 465 -3.67 -23.47 14.25
C GLN A 465 -4.70 -22.94 13.24
N SER A 466 -4.35 -21.93 12.45
CA SER A 466 -5.27 -21.26 11.51
C SER A 466 -5.38 -21.95 10.12
N GLY A 467 -4.55 -22.95 9.83
CA GLY A 467 -4.56 -23.68 8.56
C GLY A 467 -5.92 -24.25 8.11
N PRO A 468 -6.79 -24.77 9.00
CA PRO A 468 -8.13 -25.22 8.63
C PRO A 468 -8.99 -24.13 8.00
N ILE A 469 -8.85 -22.85 8.38
CA ILE A 469 -9.67 -21.72 7.86
C ILE A 469 -9.61 -21.66 6.33
N MET A 470 -8.40 -21.73 5.77
CA MET A 470 -8.22 -21.69 4.32
C MET A 470 -8.69 -22.98 3.64
N ALA A 471 -8.60 -24.13 4.30
CA ALA A 471 -9.16 -25.38 3.77
C ALA A 471 -10.69 -25.34 3.73
N ASN A 472 -11.32 -24.82 4.79
CA ASN A 472 -12.76 -24.66 4.91
C ASN A 472 -13.28 -23.65 3.87
N PHE A 473 -12.57 -22.54 3.65
CA PHE A 473 -12.88 -21.59 2.57
C PHE A 473 -12.90 -22.26 1.18
N LEU A 474 -11.89 -23.10 0.87
CA LEU A 474 -11.84 -23.82 -0.39
C LEU A 474 -13.00 -24.82 -0.53
N GLU A 475 -13.36 -25.52 0.55
CA GLU A 475 -14.50 -26.43 0.58
C GLU A 475 -15.83 -25.68 0.34
N LEU A 476 -16.05 -24.57 1.04
CA LEU A 476 -17.22 -23.70 0.86
C LEU A 476 -17.30 -23.17 -0.58
N SER A 477 -16.19 -22.68 -1.11
CA SER A 477 -16.10 -22.17 -2.48
C SER A 477 -16.40 -23.24 -3.53
N SER A 478 -16.00 -24.49 -3.26
CA SER A 478 -16.22 -25.61 -4.17
C SER A 478 -17.70 -25.98 -4.36
N ARG A 479 -18.55 -25.58 -3.41
CA ARG A 479 -20.00 -25.82 -3.40
C ARG A 479 -20.81 -24.58 -3.83
N TRP A 480 -20.14 -23.47 -4.12
CA TRP A 480 -20.76 -22.22 -4.53
C TRP A 480 -21.13 -22.28 -6.02
N HIS A 481 -22.35 -21.87 -6.37
CA HIS A 481 -22.91 -21.94 -7.72
C HIS A 481 -23.50 -20.61 -8.15
#